data_AF-A0A1G5D518-F1
#
_entry.id   AF-A0A1G5D518-F1
#
_cell.length_a   1.000
_cell.length_b   1.000
_cell.length_c   1.000
_cell.angle_alpha   90.00
_cell.angle_beta   90.00
_cell.angle_gamma   90.00
#
_symmetry.space_group_name_H-M   'P 1'
#
loop_
_entity.id
_entity.type
_entity.pdbx_description
1 polymer ?
#
loop_
_entity_poly.entity_id
_entity_poly.type
_entity_poly.pdbx_seq_one_letter_code
_entity_poly.pdbx_strand_id
1 'polypeptide(L)'
;MKRWLAEGYETSSPGGTFDSVSERFLDRHFSPSQRAALLRALKDTRGIRYRGNAEDRAGRVGAAFTVGSRYGGLPKEQTLLFDPRSGNLLAYEEEITDDGGKLNVKSPAVVLCITYL
;
A
#
# COMPACT_ATOMS: atom_id res chain seq x y z
N MET A 1 3.26 6.31 15.81
CA MET A 1 3.02 6.03 14.38
C MET A 1 2.24 4.71 14.19
N LYS A 2 2.78 3.52 14.52
CA LYS A 2 2.05 2.24 14.34
C LYS A 2 0.65 2.21 14.95
N ARG A 3 0.52 2.59 16.23
CA ARG A 3 -0.79 2.69 16.91
C ARG A 3 -1.76 3.61 16.16
N TRP A 4 -1.26 4.73 15.66
CA TRP A 4 -2.06 5.69 14.90
C TRP A 4 -2.50 5.15 13.54
N LEU A 5 -1.64 4.39 12.84
CA LEU A 5 -2.03 3.68 11.62
C LEU A 5 -3.09 2.60 11.89
N ALA A 6 -3.10 1.99 13.08
CA ALA A 6 -4.11 1.00 13.44
C ALA A 6 -5.45 1.61 13.93
N GLU A 7 -5.52 2.92 14.19
CA GLU A 7 -6.75 3.56 14.65
C GLU A 7 -7.84 3.45 13.56
N GLY A 8 -9.02 2.93 13.94
CA GLY A 8 -10.14 2.71 13.03
C GLY A 8 -10.15 1.35 12.34
N TYR A 9 -9.12 0.51 12.53
CA TYR A 9 -9.03 -0.83 11.95
C TYR A 9 -9.21 -1.90 13.01
N GLU A 10 -10.03 -2.92 12.72
CA GLU A 10 -10.31 -4.03 13.65
C GLU A 10 -9.08 -4.90 13.92
N THR A 11 -8.16 -5.01 12.95
CA THR A 11 -6.95 -5.81 13.06
C THR A 11 -5.72 -5.08 12.52
N SER A 12 -4.59 -5.22 13.21
CA SER A 12 -3.28 -4.72 12.74
C SER A 12 -2.65 -5.68 11.73
N SER A 13 -3.41 -6.13 10.74
CA SER A 13 -2.90 -7.00 9.68
C SER A 13 -1.97 -6.20 8.74
N PRO A 14 -0.99 -6.85 8.08
CA PRO A 14 -0.14 -6.16 7.11
C PRO A 14 -0.93 -5.49 5.99
N GLY A 15 -1.99 -6.13 5.50
CA GLY A 15 -2.85 -5.56 4.47
C GLY A 15 -3.72 -4.40 4.93
N GLY A 16 -4.32 -4.51 6.12
CA GLY A 16 -5.03 -3.37 6.73
C GLY A 16 -4.09 -2.20 7.04
N THR A 17 -2.80 -2.46 7.29
CA THR A 17 -1.80 -1.40 7.44
C THR A 17 -1.55 -0.65 6.13
N PHE A 18 -1.56 -1.35 4.98
CA PHE A 18 -1.40 -0.73 3.66
C PHE A 18 -2.60 0.14 3.30
N ASP A 19 -3.82 -0.37 3.51
CA ASP A 19 -5.06 0.41 3.34
C ASP A 19 -5.05 1.66 4.21
N SER A 20 -4.70 1.51 5.49
CA SER A 20 -4.61 2.65 6.41
C SER A 20 -3.61 3.69 5.93
N VAL A 21 -2.40 3.28 5.49
CA VAL A 21 -1.43 4.24 4.94
C VAL A 21 -2.03 4.98 3.75
N SER A 22 -2.63 4.26 2.80
CA SER A 22 -3.28 4.86 1.63
C SER A 22 -4.33 5.90 2.05
N GLU A 23 -5.29 5.51 2.91
CA GLU A 23 -6.33 6.41 3.41
C GLU A 23 -5.77 7.64 4.12
N ARG A 24 -4.74 7.48 4.96
CA ARG A 24 -4.16 8.62 5.68
C ARG A 24 -3.48 9.60 4.73
N PHE A 25 -2.91 9.14 3.61
CA PHE A 25 -2.30 10.01 2.60
C PHE A 25 -3.34 10.73 1.74
N LEU A 26 -4.58 10.23 1.65
CA LEU A 26 -5.68 10.95 0.98
C LEU A 26 -6.16 12.14 1.80
N ASP A 27 -6.24 11.99 3.13
CA ASP A 27 -6.86 13.01 3.99
C ASP A 27 -5.86 13.93 4.70
N ARG A 28 -4.56 13.63 4.63
CA ARG A 28 -3.54 14.37 5.38
C ARG A 28 -2.27 14.60 4.58
N HIS A 29 -1.75 15.82 4.73
CA HIS A 29 -0.38 16.11 4.33
C HIS A 29 0.59 15.75 5.45
N PHE A 30 1.62 14.96 5.14
CA PHE A 30 2.69 14.62 6.07
C PHE A 30 3.92 15.49 5.86
N SER A 31 4.51 15.99 6.94
CA SER A 31 5.85 16.58 6.91
C SER A 31 6.93 15.52 6.64
N PRO A 32 8.15 15.90 6.22
CA PRO A 32 9.23 14.94 5.97
C PRO A 32 9.54 14.03 7.17
N SER A 33 9.52 14.56 8.39
CA SER A 33 9.77 13.78 9.62
C SER A 33 8.66 12.76 9.88
N GLN A 34 7.40 13.11 9.60
CA GLN A 34 6.27 12.19 9.72
C GLN A 34 6.31 11.10 8.65
N ARG A 35 6.66 11.42 7.39
CA ARG A 35 6.86 10.41 6.34
C ARG A 35 7.97 9.43 6.71
N ALA A 36 9.09 9.93 7.23
CA ALA A 36 10.17 9.07 7.73
C ALA A 36 9.71 8.17 8.89
N ALA A 37 8.91 8.69 9.83
CA ALA A 37 8.33 7.88 10.90
C ALA A 37 7.35 6.82 10.39
N LEU A 38 6.57 7.11 9.34
CA LEU A 38 5.67 6.17 8.69
C LEU A 38 6.45 5.06 7.97
N LEU A 39 7.48 5.40 7.20
CA LEU A 39 8.34 4.41 6.53
C LEU A 39 9.06 3.49 7.54
N ARG A 40 9.52 4.02 8.67
CA ARG A 40 10.07 3.20 9.77
C ARG A 40 9.01 2.29 10.39
N ALA A 41 7.77 2.75 10.52
CA ALA A 41 6.68 1.93 11.01
C ALA A 41 6.36 0.76 10.06
N LEU A 42 6.36 1.01 8.75
CA LEU A 42 6.18 -0.01 7.71
C LEU A 42 7.33 -1.01 7.69
N LYS A 43 8.59 -0.58 7.84
CA LYS A 43 9.76 -1.48 7.87
C LYS A 43 9.59 -2.65 8.85
N ASP A 44 8.91 -2.42 9.96
CA ASP A 44 8.73 -3.42 11.01
C ASP A 44 7.46 -4.30 10.81
N THR A 45 6.69 -4.06 9.76
CA THR A 45 5.50 -4.85 9.42
C THR A 45 5.94 -6.15 8.74
N ARG A 46 5.60 -7.27 9.36
CA ARG A 46 5.93 -8.60 8.82
C ARG A 46 5.24 -8.85 7.48
N GLY A 47 5.97 -9.42 6.52
CA GLY A 47 5.43 -9.86 5.24
C GLY A 47 5.56 -8.84 4.10
N ILE A 48 6.01 -7.61 4.39
CA ILE A 48 6.36 -6.66 3.33
C ILE A 48 7.58 -7.16 2.55
N ARG A 49 7.51 -7.07 1.23
CA ARG A 49 8.61 -7.36 0.30
C ARG A 49 8.96 -6.11 -0.49
N TYR A 50 10.25 -5.85 -0.68
CA TYR A 50 10.71 -4.86 -1.64
C TYR A 50 10.75 -5.48 -3.04
N ARG A 51 10.16 -4.83 -4.04
CA ARG A 51 10.09 -5.31 -5.44
C ARG A 51 11.06 -4.61 -6.38
N GLY A 52 11.81 -3.62 -5.90
CA GLY A 52 12.63 -2.76 -6.76
C GLY A 52 11.90 -1.48 -7.15
N ASN A 53 12.36 -0.85 -8.22
CA ASN A 53 11.72 0.34 -8.75
C ASN A 53 10.57 -0.04 -9.69
N ALA A 54 9.46 0.71 -9.62
CA ALA A 54 8.33 0.59 -10.53
C ALA A 54 7.85 1.97 -10.97
N GLU A 55 7.24 2.05 -12.13
CA GLU A 55 6.61 3.25 -12.67
C GLU A 55 5.11 3.25 -12.30
N ASP A 56 4.60 4.34 -11.75
CA ASP A 56 3.16 4.50 -11.53
C ASP A 56 2.42 4.88 -12.82
N ARG A 57 1.08 4.94 -12.74
CA ARG A 57 0.22 5.35 -13.87
C ARG A 57 0.38 6.82 -14.29
N ALA A 58 1.15 7.62 -13.55
CA ALA A 58 1.52 8.99 -13.91
C ALA A 58 2.94 9.10 -14.49
N GLY A 59 3.62 7.98 -14.74
CA GLY A 59 4.97 7.96 -15.33
C GLY A 59 6.10 8.26 -14.34
N ARG A 60 5.84 8.21 -13.03
CA ARG A 60 6.84 8.48 -11.99
C ARG A 60 7.43 7.18 -11.49
N VAL A 61 8.76 7.11 -11.43
CA VAL A 61 9.48 5.95 -10.90
C VAL A 61 9.65 6.08 -9.39
N GLY A 62 9.21 5.05 -8.66
CA GLY A 62 9.35 4.95 -7.21
C GLY A 62 9.80 3.57 -6.74
N ALA A 63 10.10 3.47 -5.44
CA ALA A 63 10.43 2.22 -4.75
C ALA A 63 9.15 1.47 -4.35
N ALA A 64 8.98 0.25 -4.88
CA ALA A 64 7.77 -0.55 -4.70
C ALA A 64 7.90 -1.53 -3.53
N PHE A 65 6.91 -1.49 -2.63
CA PHE A 65 6.79 -2.40 -1.50
C PHE A 65 5.46 -3.11 -1.56
N THR A 66 5.47 -4.44 -1.44
CA THR A 66 4.26 -5.26 -1.59
C THR A 66 3.98 -6.14 -0.41
N VAL A 67 2.72 -6.48 -0.21
CA VAL A 67 2.28 -7.44 0.79
C VAL A 67 1.17 -8.32 0.23
N GLY A 68 1.30 -9.63 0.43
CA GLY A 68 0.21 -10.58 0.16
C GLY A 68 -0.80 -10.52 1.29
N SER A 69 -2.09 -10.43 0.96
CA SER A 69 -3.16 -10.18 1.91
C SER A 69 -4.46 -10.89 1.51
N ARG A 70 -5.28 -11.22 2.51
CA ARG A 70 -6.70 -11.58 2.34
C ARG A 70 -7.62 -10.57 3.05
N TYR A 71 -7.07 -9.43 3.47
CA TYR A 71 -7.84 -8.34 4.06
C TYR A 71 -8.91 -7.87 3.05
N GLY A 72 -10.16 -7.72 3.48
CA GLY A 72 -11.28 -7.48 2.55
C GLY A 72 -11.82 -8.73 1.83
N GLY A 73 -11.32 -9.93 2.15
CA GLY A 73 -11.94 -11.23 1.81
C GLY A 73 -11.33 -11.98 0.62
N LEU A 74 -10.82 -11.28 -0.40
CA LEU A 74 -10.20 -11.90 -1.58
C LEU A 74 -8.67 -11.93 -1.47
N PRO A 75 -8.00 -12.96 -2.04
CA PRO A 75 -6.54 -13.02 -2.10
C PRO A 75 -5.99 -11.94 -3.05
N LYS A 76 -5.16 -11.05 -2.51
CA LYS A 76 -4.56 -9.94 -3.25
C LYS A 76 -3.10 -9.67 -2.87
N GLU A 77 -2.36 -9.07 -3.79
CA GLU A 77 -1.10 -8.36 -3.53
C GLU A 77 -1.41 -6.86 -3.51
N GLN A 78 -1.08 -6.21 -2.40
CA GLN A 78 -1.19 -4.76 -2.22
C GLN A 78 0.19 -4.14 -2.40
N THR A 79 0.29 -3.03 -3.14
CA THR A 79 1.55 -2.37 -3.48
C THR A 79 1.49 -0.89 -3.11
N LEU A 80 2.44 -0.44 -2.29
CA LEU A 80 2.72 0.98 -2.05
C LEU A 80 3.97 1.38 -2.82
N LEU A 81 3.88 2.47 -3.58
CA LEU A 81 5.01 3.03 -4.32
C LEU A 81 5.44 4.35 -3.70
N PHE A 82 6.68 4.47 -3.25
CA PHE A 82 7.20 5.70 -2.64
C PHE A 82 8.28 6.35 -3.52
N ASP A 83 8.31 7.68 -3.56
CA ASP A 83 9.47 8.41 -4.08
C ASP A 83 10.65 8.23 -3.11
N PRO A 84 11.77 7.61 -3.54
CA PRO A 84 12.91 7.35 -2.67
C PRO A 84 13.62 8.62 -2.18
N ARG A 85 13.43 9.77 -2.85
CA ARG A 85 14.07 11.04 -2.48
C ARG A 85 13.28 11.79 -1.42
N SER A 86 11.96 11.85 -1.56
CA SER A 86 11.09 12.66 -0.70
C SER A 86 10.32 11.86 0.36
N GLY A 87 10.20 10.54 0.16
CA GLY A 87 9.34 9.66 0.95
C GLY A 87 7.84 9.88 0.69
N ASN A 88 7.48 10.63 -0.36
CA ASN A 88 6.09 10.79 -0.75
C ASN A 88 5.52 9.47 -1.27
N LEU A 89 4.26 9.19 -0.94
CA LEU A 89 3.52 8.11 -1.56
C LEU A 89 3.11 8.57 -2.97
N LEU A 90 3.47 7.77 -3.98
CA LEU A 90 3.17 8.02 -5.38
C LEU A 90 1.92 7.27 -5.83
N ALA A 91 1.80 6.01 -5.42
CA ALA A 91 0.69 5.15 -5.78
C ALA A 91 0.38 4.11 -4.72
N TYR A 92 -0.89 3.69 -4.70
CA TYR A 92 -1.36 2.51 -4.01
C TYR A 92 -2.17 1.63 -4.99
N GLU A 93 -1.88 0.34 -5.04
CA GLU A 93 -2.51 -0.60 -5.97
C GLU A 93 -2.85 -1.92 -5.29
N GLU A 94 -4.00 -2.49 -5.66
CA GLU A 94 -4.40 -3.83 -5.28
C GLU A 94 -4.61 -4.70 -6.53
N GLU A 95 -3.97 -5.86 -6.52
CA GLU A 95 -4.09 -6.87 -7.56
C GLU A 95 -4.60 -8.18 -6.95
N ILE A 96 -5.73 -8.70 -7.45
CA ILE A 96 -6.17 -10.05 -7.12
C ILE A 96 -5.21 -11.05 -7.74
N THR A 97 -4.67 -11.95 -6.92
CA THR A 97 -3.60 -12.88 -7.33
C THR A 97 -4.08 -14.30 -7.61
N ASP A 98 -5.31 -14.65 -7.21
CA ASP A 98 -5.87 -16.00 -7.30
C ASP A 98 -7.40 -15.89 -7.51
N ASP A 99 -8.23 -16.81 -7.01
CA ASP A 99 -9.69 -16.75 -7.16
C ASP A 99 -10.30 -15.38 -6.79
N GLY A 100 -10.82 -14.67 -7.80
CA GLY A 100 -11.53 -13.39 -7.66
C GLY A 100 -12.98 -13.53 -7.22
N GLY A 101 -13.45 -14.76 -6.98
CA GLY A 101 -14.80 -15.06 -6.53
C GLY A 101 -15.84 -14.54 -7.52
N LYS A 102 -16.83 -13.79 -7.01
CA LYS A 102 -17.95 -13.28 -7.80
C LYS A 102 -17.60 -12.14 -8.77
N LEU A 103 -16.37 -11.60 -8.71
CA LEU A 103 -15.95 -10.53 -9.62
C LEU A 103 -15.79 -11.02 -11.07
N ASN A 104 -15.67 -12.34 -11.29
CA ASN A 104 -15.53 -12.95 -12.62
C ASN A 104 -14.39 -12.32 -13.45
N VAL A 105 -13.26 -12.03 -12.81
CA VAL A 105 -12.04 -11.52 -13.45
C VAL A 105 -11.00 -12.63 -13.56
N LYS A 106 -10.17 -12.57 -14.60
CA LYS A 106 -9.03 -13.47 -14.75
C LYS A 106 -7.83 -12.92 -13.99
N SER A 107 -7.28 -13.72 -13.08
CA SER A 107 -6.11 -13.32 -12.28
C SER A 107 -4.78 -13.53 -13.05
N PRO A 108 -3.75 -12.70 -12.81
CA PRO A 108 -3.78 -11.52 -11.93
C PRO A 108 -4.63 -10.36 -12.50
N ALA A 109 -5.34 -9.65 -11.62
CA ALA A 109 -6.24 -8.56 -12.01
C ALA A 109 -6.15 -7.36 -11.05
N VAL A 110 -5.83 -6.19 -11.58
CA VAL A 110 -5.85 -4.93 -10.82
C VAL A 110 -7.30 -4.55 -10.51
N VAL A 111 -7.62 -4.37 -9.23
CA VAL A 111 -8.98 -4.03 -8.77
C VAL A 111 -9.07 -2.67 -8.10
N LEU A 112 -7.95 -2.10 -7.68
CA LEU A 112 -7.88 -0.72 -7.16
C LEU A 112 -6.56 -0.09 -7.57
N CYS A 113 -6.60 1.17 -7.99
CA CYS A 113 -5.43 2.01 -8.15
C CYS A 113 -5.73 3.42 -7.68
N ILE A 114 -4.87 3.97 -6.84
CA ILE A 114 -4.88 5.36 -6.39
C ILE A 114 -3.53 5.98 -6.77
N THR A 115 -3.59 7.10 -7.49
CA THR A 115 -2.41 7.89 -7.85
C THR A 115 -2.44 9.20 -7.08
N TYR A 116 -1.39 9.48 -6.32
CA TYR A 116 -1.26 10.68 -5.49
C TYR A 116 -0.55 11.77 -6.27
N LEU A 117 -1.17 12.92 -6.51
CA LEU A 117 -0.63 14.02 -7.33
C LEU A 117 -0.13 15.18 -6.48
#